data_AF-A0A9X8D8Z5-F1
#
_entry.id   AF-A0A9X8D8Z5-F1
#
_cell.length_a   1.000
_cell.length_b   1.000
_cell.length_c   1.000
_cell.angle_alpha   90.00
_cell.angle_beta   90.00
_cell.angle_gamma   90.00
#
_symmetry.space_group_name_H-M   'P 1'
#
loop_
_entity.id
_entity.type
_entity.pdbx_description
1 polymer ?
#
loop_
_entity_poly.entity_id
_entity_poly.type
_entity_poly.pdbx_seq_one_letter_code
_entity_poly.pdbx_strand_id
1 'polypeptide(L)'
;MPPTDQQAVFEAAGRLGSMEVLTTQTSVVVSMLRAMYAAHPEPAKVRYHFDRLMSQLLTSPYLSHDPDHALILQDTAATLVRPPLEPDTVR
;
A
#
# COMPACT_ATOMS: atom_id res chain seq x y z
N MET A 1 12.42 -19.61 28.41
CA MET A 1 11.19 -19.60 27.58
C MET A 1 11.55 -18.87 26.30
N PRO A 2 11.40 -19.46 25.09
CA PRO A 2 11.62 -18.70 23.86
C PRO A 2 10.66 -17.50 23.85
N PRO A 3 11.06 -16.35 23.27
CA PRO A 3 10.16 -15.20 23.18
C PRO A 3 8.90 -15.63 22.43
N THR A 4 7.74 -15.19 22.91
CA THR A 4 6.51 -15.31 22.13
C THR A 4 6.69 -14.51 20.84
N ASP A 5 6.01 -14.90 19.76
CA ASP A 5 6.05 -14.13 18.50
C ASP A 5 5.75 -12.64 18.74
N GLN A 6 4.88 -12.34 19.70
CA GLN A 6 4.53 -10.98 20.10
C GLN A 6 5.68 -10.23 20.79
N GLN A 7 6.48 -10.90 21.62
CA GLN A 7 7.66 -10.29 22.25
C GLN A 7 8.75 -10.00 21.22
N ALA A 8 8.99 -10.93 20.29
CA ALA A 8 9.94 -10.73 19.21
C ALA A 8 9.53 -9.56 18.28
N VAL A 9 8.24 -9.43 17.97
CA VAL A 9 7.69 -8.30 17.20
C VAL A 9 7.85 -6.98 17.94
N PHE A 10 7.58 -6.94 19.25
CA PHE A 10 7.76 -5.74 20.06
C PHE A 10 9.21 -5.27 20.08
N GLU A 11 10.16 -6.19 20.32
CA GLU A 11 11.58 -5.87 20.30
C GLU A 11 12.06 -5.42 18.92
N ALA A 12 11.57 -6.04 17.84
CA ALA A 12 11.87 -5.62 16.47
C ALA A 12 11.32 -4.22 16.16
N ALA A 13 10.08 -3.93 16.58
CA ALA A 13 9.49 -2.59 16.44
C ALA A 13 10.29 -1.53 17.20
N GLY A 14 10.77 -1.86 18.40
CA GLY A 14 11.66 -0.98 19.18
C GLY A 14 12.99 -0.69 18.49
N ARG A 15 13.57 -1.66 17.77
CA ARG A 15 14.81 -1.47 16.99
C ARG A 15 14.60 -0.67 15.70
N LEU A 16 13.46 -0.84 15.03
CA LEU A 16 13.14 -0.18 13.75
C LEU A 16 12.68 1.27 13.93
N GLY A 17 11.95 1.56 15.01
CA GLY A 17 11.30 2.84 15.21
C GLY A 17 9.96 2.97 14.45
N SER A 18 9.12 3.88 14.91
CA SER A 18 7.70 3.93 14.52
C SER A 18 7.46 4.17 13.02
N MET A 19 8.28 5.00 12.36
CA MET A 19 8.13 5.26 10.93
C MET A 19 8.43 4.01 10.09
N GLU A 20 9.51 3.30 10.37
CA GLU A 20 9.86 2.06 9.65
C GLU A 20 8.84 0.95 9.89
N VAL A 21 8.30 0.87 11.11
CA VAL A 21 7.19 -0.04 11.42
C VAL A 21 5.96 0.30 10.58
N LEU A 22 5.59 1.59 10.47
CA LEU A 22 4.47 2.03 9.64
C LEU A 22 4.71 1.73 8.16
N THR A 23 5.91 2.00 7.65
CA THR A 23 6.31 1.69 6.26
C THR A 23 6.22 0.19 5.98
N THR A 24 6.70 -0.64 6.91
CA THR A 24 6.66 -2.10 6.81
C THR A 24 5.21 -2.61 6.77
N GLN A 25 4.36 -2.15 7.69
CA GLN A 25 2.95 -2.54 7.73
C GLN A 25 2.19 -2.07 6.49
N THR A 26 2.44 -0.84 6.04
CA THR A 26 1.87 -0.28 4.81
C THR A 26 2.27 -1.13 3.60
N SER A 27 3.53 -1.56 3.51
CA SER A 27 4.02 -2.42 2.42
C SER A 27 3.29 -3.77 2.36
N VAL A 28 2.98 -4.37 3.52
CA VAL A 28 2.19 -5.61 3.60
C VAL A 28 0.77 -5.39 3.10
N VAL A 29 0.10 -4.31 3.53
CA VAL A 29 -1.26 -3.97 3.08
C VAL A 29 -1.29 -3.72 1.58
N VAL A 30 -0.37 -2.92 1.05
CA VAL A 30 -0.22 -2.66 -0.39
C VAL A 30 -0.05 -3.97 -1.17
N SER A 31 0.81 -4.87 -0.68
CA SER A 31 1.04 -6.17 -1.33
C SER A 31 -0.22 -7.03 -1.38
N MET A 32 -0.98 -7.09 -0.27
CA MET A 32 -2.25 -7.82 -0.22
C MET A 32 -3.29 -7.21 -1.18
N LEU A 33 -3.42 -5.89 -1.22
CA LEU A 33 -4.34 -5.21 -2.14
C LEU A 33 -3.99 -5.49 -3.61
N ARG A 34 -2.70 -5.49 -3.96
CA ARG A 34 -2.22 -5.85 -5.30
C ARG A 34 -2.58 -7.30 -5.65
N ALA A 35 -2.38 -8.23 -4.72
CA ALA A 35 -2.75 -9.63 -4.91
C ALA A 35 -4.26 -9.79 -5.11
N MET A 36 -5.08 -9.11 -4.30
CA MET A 36 -6.54 -9.12 -4.44
C MET A 36 -6.99 -8.54 -5.78
N TYR A 37 -6.41 -7.42 -6.21
CA TYR A 37 -6.72 -6.81 -7.50
C TYR A 37 -6.36 -7.73 -8.67
N ALA A 38 -5.17 -8.34 -8.64
CA ALA A 38 -4.69 -9.24 -9.68
C ALA A 38 -5.49 -10.56 -9.75
N ALA A 39 -5.95 -11.07 -8.61
CA ALA A 39 -6.74 -12.30 -8.52
C ALA A 39 -8.25 -12.07 -8.72
N HIS A 40 -8.72 -10.83 -8.80
CA HIS A 40 -10.14 -10.53 -8.93
C HIS A 40 -10.66 -10.99 -10.30
N PRO A 41 -11.85 -11.63 -10.39
CA PRO A 41 -12.41 -12.09 -11.67
C PRO A 41 -12.76 -10.94 -12.63
N GLU A 42 -12.99 -9.74 -12.10
CA GLU A 42 -13.36 -8.54 -12.85
C GLU A 42 -12.48 -7.33 -12.49
N PRO A 43 -11.18 -7.32 -12.80
CA PRO A 43 -10.25 -6.29 -12.33
C PRO A 43 -10.62 -4.89 -12.86
N ALA A 44 -11.21 -4.81 -14.06
CA ALA A 44 -11.70 -3.55 -14.62
C ALA A 44 -12.81 -2.89 -13.78
N LYS A 45 -13.70 -3.67 -13.16
CA LYS A 45 -14.73 -3.13 -12.25
C LYS A 45 -14.12 -2.61 -10.96
N VAL A 46 -13.16 -3.35 -10.40
CA VAL A 46 -12.42 -2.91 -9.21
C VAL A 46 -11.70 -1.60 -9.50
N ARG A 47 -11.04 -1.49 -10.66
CA ARG A 47 -10.38 -0.27 -11.11
C ARG A 47 -11.36 0.91 -11.20
N TYR A 48 -12.51 0.71 -11.82
CA TYR A 48 -13.54 1.74 -11.93
C TYR A 48 -13.99 2.29 -10.56
N HIS A 49 -14.27 1.41 -9.61
CA HIS A 49 -14.67 1.84 -8.27
C HIS A 49 -13.52 2.52 -7.50
N PHE A 50 -12.30 2.01 -7.65
CA PHE A 50 -11.11 2.61 -7.05
C PHE A 50 -10.86 4.03 -7.57
N ASP A 51 -10.94 4.25 -8.89
CA ASP A 51 -10.75 5.59 -9.47
C ASP A 51 -11.80 6.61 -8.98
N ARG A 52 -13.04 6.15 -8.75
CA ARG A 52 -14.09 7.01 -8.17
C ARG A 52 -13.79 7.40 -6.73
N LEU A 53 -13.32 6.47 -5.90
CA LEU A 53 -12.91 6.77 -4.52
C LEU A 53 -11.70 7.70 -4.49
N MET A 54 -10.72 7.48 -5.37
CA MET A 54 -9.56 8.37 -5.51
C MET A 54 -9.97 9.78 -5.92
N SER A 55 -10.91 9.91 -6.86
CA SER A 55 -11.43 11.22 -7.26
C SER A 55 -12.09 11.95 -6.09
N GLN A 56 -12.91 11.24 -5.30
CA GLN A 56 -13.54 11.80 -4.09
C GLN A 56 -12.49 12.26 -3.07
N LEU A 57 -11.47 11.42 -2.84
CA LEU A 57 -10.38 11.72 -1.91
C LEU A 57 -9.58 12.95 -2.36
N LEU A 58 -9.22 13.04 -3.63
CA LEU A 58 -8.46 14.18 -4.19
C LEU A 58 -9.25 15.49 -4.14
N THR A 59 -10.57 15.43 -4.15
CA THR A 59 -11.44 16.61 -3.95
C THR A 59 -11.75 16.89 -2.47
N SER A 60 -11.21 16.09 -1.54
CA SER A 60 -11.47 16.25 -0.11
C SER A 60 -10.78 17.51 0.43
N PRO A 61 -11.48 18.32 1.25
CA PRO A 61 -10.88 19.47 1.93
C PRO A 61 -9.67 19.10 2.80
N TYR A 62 -9.58 17.85 3.26
CA TYR A 62 -8.45 17.39 4.08
C TYR A 62 -7.12 17.40 3.30
N LEU A 63 -7.17 17.17 1.99
CA LEU A 63 -5.97 17.05 1.14
C LEU A 63 -5.74 18.26 0.24
N SER A 64 -6.73 19.16 0.13
CA SER A 64 -6.65 20.33 -0.75
C SER A 64 -5.67 21.41 -0.29
N HIS A 65 -5.13 21.30 0.93
CA HIS A 65 -4.26 22.32 1.52
C HIS A 65 -2.81 22.23 1.04
N ASP A 66 -2.38 21.07 0.55
CA ASP A 66 -1.01 20.85 0.08
C ASP A 66 -1.03 19.95 -1.17
N PRO A 67 -0.56 20.46 -2.34
CA PRO A 67 -0.61 19.75 -3.61
C PRO A 67 0.25 18.48 -3.62
N ASP A 68 1.24 18.35 -2.75
CA ASP A 68 2.12 17.18 -2.72
C ASP A 68 1.37 15.92 -2.28
N HIS A 69 0.33 16.06 -1.44
CA HIS A 69 -0.54 14.94 -1.10
C HIS A 69 -1.23 14.35 -2.33
N ALA A 70 -1.69 15.20 -3.25
CA ALA A 70 -2.34 14.76 -4.48
C ALA A 70 -1.35 14.00 -5.37
N LEU A 71 -0.11 14.49 -5.51
CA LEU A 71 0.95 13.82 -6.26
C LEU A 71 1.26 12.43 -5.69
N ILE A 72 1.48 12.34 -4.37
CA ILE A 72 1.80 11.08 -3.68
C ILE A 72 0.65 10.09 -3.81
N LEU A 73 -0.60 10.54 -3.65
CA LEU A 73 -1.79 9.68 -3.76
C LEU A 73 -1.98 9.14 -5.18
N GLN A 74 -1.76 9.96 -6.19
CA GLN A 74 -1.86 9.54 -7.59
C GLN A 74 -0.78 8.52 -7.95
N ASP A 75 0.48 8.74 -7.54
CA ASP A 75 1.57 7.79 -7.77
C ASP A 75 1.35 6.47 -7.02
N THR A 76 0.91 6.54 -5.77
CA THR A 76 0.57 5.35 -4.97
C THR A 76 -0.56 4.55 -5.62
N ALA A 77 -1.62 5.22 -6.08
CA ALA A 77 -2.73 4.61 -6.79
C ALA A 77 -2.30 3.92 -8.10
N ALA A 78 -1.40 4.56 -8.86
CA ALA A 78 -0.84 3.99 -10.08
C ALA A 78 0.02 2.75 -9.79
N THR A 79 0.70 2.70 -8.65
CA THR A 79 1.50 1.54 -8.23
C THR A 79 0.65 0.34 -7.84
N LEU A 80 -0.50 0.55 -7.18
CA LEU A 80 -1.41 -0.52 -6.75
C LEU A 80 -2.00 -1.35 -7.89
N VAL A 81 -2.19 -0.74 -9.05
CA VAL A 81 -2.82 -1.38 -10.22
C VAL A 81 -1.82 -1.81 -11.29
N ARG A 82 -0.55 -1.46 -11.12
CA ARG A 82 0.52 -1.89 -12.02
C ARG A 82 0.76 -3.39 -11.82
N PRO A 83 0.94 -4.19 -12.89
CA PRO A 83 1.38 -5.57 -12.76
C PRO A 83 2.60 -5.67 -11.85
N PRO A 84 2.72 -6.72 -11.02
CA PRO A 84 3.99 -7.03 -10.37
C PRO A 84 5.07 -7.08 -11.44
N LEU A 85 6.22 -6.46 -11.16
CA LEU A 85 7.40 -6.70 -12.00
C LEU A 85 7.70 -8.19 -11.85
N GLU A 86 7.75 -8.93 -12.97
CA GLU A 86 8.28 -10.28 -12.91
C GLU A 86 9.71 -10.16 -12.38
N PRO A 87 10.11 -10.96 -11.38
CA PRO A 87 11.51 -10.99 -11.00
C PRO A 87 12.29 -11.36 -12.25
N ASP A 88 13.23 -10.51 -12.66
CA ASP A 88 14.14 -10.82 -13.75
C ASP A 88 14.65 -12.25 -13.51
N THR A 89 14.28 -13.18 -14.40
CA THR A 89 14.93 -14.48 -14.47
C THR A 89 16.38 -14.21 -14.85
N VAL A 90 17.20 -13.90 -13.84
CA VAL A 90 18.65 -13.87 -13.95
C VAL A 90 19.05 -15.29 -14.34
N ARG A 91 19.31 -15.46 -15.64
CA ARG A 91 20.04 -16.61 -16.18
C ARG A 91 21.53 -16.36 -16.04
#